data_AF-A0A2V8KHS3-F1
#
_entry.id   AF-A0A2V8KHS3-F1
#
_cell.length_a   1.000
_cell.length_b   1.000
_cell.length_c   1.000
_cell.angle_alpha   90.00
_cell.angle_beta   90.00
_cell.angle_gamma   90.00
#
_symmetry.space_group_name_H-M   'P 1'
#
loop_
_entity.id
_entity.type
_entity.pdbx_description
1 polymer ?
#
loop_
_entity_poly.entity_id
_entity_poly.type
_entity_poly.pdbx_seq_one_letter_code
_entity_poly.pdbx_strand_id
1 'polypeptide(L)'
;MSLNRTFAIVLRQFYLVRGSPARVLPLFAWVGIDMVLWGFITRYLNAVSSAGFDFVPVLLGAVLLWDFFTRVMHGVTIAFMEDVWSRNFLNLFATPLAISDYVAGLVVSSIGTSSVGLIVMLFLASAIFGLSFVSYGVAIIPFLLVLFLFGVALGIVGAAIVLRFGPATEWFIWPIPALVSPFAGVFYPLA
;
A
#
# COMPACT_ATOMS: atom_id res chain seq x y z
N MET A 1 23.35 -9.81 4.72
CA MET A 1 22.70 -8.51 4.44
C MET A 1 23.48 -7.42 5.14
N SER A 2 23.79 -6.33 4.46
CA SER A 2 24.46 -5.16 5.07
C SER A 2 23.44 -4.06 5.34
N LEU A 3 23.31 -3.64 6.60
CA LEU A 3 22.43 -2.53 7.00
C LEU A 3 22.80 -1.24 6.26
N ASN A 4 24.09 -0.97 6.07
CA ASN A 4 24.56 0.24 5.38
C ASN A 4 24.13 0.26 3.91
N ARG A 5 24.21 -0.88 3.21
CA ARG A 5 23.80 -0.97 1.79
C ARG A 5 22.28 -0.87 1.64
N THR A 6 21.54 -1.51 2.54
CA THR A 6 20.08 -1.40 2.61
C THR A 6 19.66 0.05 2.84
N PHE A 7 20.29 0.72 3.80
CA PHE A 7 20.04 2.13 4.10
C PHE A 7 20.35 3.07 2.94
N ALA A 8 21.39 2.78 2.14
CA ALA A 8 21.69 3.57 0.94
C ALA A 8 20.54 3.55 -0.09
N ILE A 9 19.89 2.40 -0.27
CA ILE A 9 18.68 2.29 -1.11
C ILE A 9 17.53 3.12 -0.52
N VAL A 10 17.31 3.03 0.79
CA VAL A 10 16.27 3.81 1.48
C VAL A 10 16.50 5.31 1.33
N LEU A 11 17.73 5.76 1.50
CA LEU A 11 18.11 7.16 1.38
C LEU A 11 17.90 7.68 -0.04
N ARG A 12 18.20 6.86 -1.05
CA ARG A 12 17.91 7.19 -2.45
C ARG A 12 16.41 7.40 -2.67
N GLN A 13 15.57 6.46 -2.20
CA GLN A 13 14.12 6.56 -2.35
C GLN A 13 13.58 7.81 -1.62
N PHE A 14 14.11 8.11 -0.44
CA PHE A 14 13.77 9.32 0.30
C PHE A 14 14.09 10.60 -0.50
N TYR A 15 15.27 10.68 -1.12
CA TYR A 15 15.63 11.82 -1.95
C TYR A 15 14.78 11.95 -3.21
N LEU A 16 14.38 10.84 -3.84
CA LEU A 16 13.46 10.86 -4.97
C LEU A 16 12.09 11.42 -4.59
N VAL A 17 11.54 10.95 -3.47
CA VAL A 17 10.24 11.41 -2.95
C VAL A 17 10.33 12.89 -2.57
N ARG A 18 11.36 13.29 -1.81
CA ARG A 18 11.56 14.69 -1.41
C ARG A 18 11.76 15.63 -2.60
N GLY A 19 12.45 15.17 -3.64
CA GLY A 19 12.80 15.98 -4.81
C GLY A 19 11.64 16.24 -5.78
N SER A 20 10.48 15.59 -5.59
CA SER A 20 9.33 15.75 -6.48
C SER A 20 8.02 15.85 -5.70
N PRO A 21 7.37 17.02 -5.67
CA PRO A 21 6.04 17.17 -5.07
C PRO A 21 5.01 16.20 -5.67
N ALA A 22 5.17 15.85 -6.95
CA ALA A 22 4.30 14.89 -7.63
C ALA A 22 4.41 13.46 -7.07
N ARG A 23 5.49 13.12 -6.35
CA ARG A 23 5.63 11.85 -5.64
C ARG A 23 5.12 11.90 -4.20
N VAL A 24 5.08 13.09 -3.60
CA VAL A 24 4.60 13.29 -2.22
C VAL A 24 3.08 13.41 -2.18
N LEU A 25 2.50 14.19 -3.10
CA LEU A 25 1.08 14.50 -3.10
C LEU A 25 0.18 13.24 -3.12
N PRO A 26 0.45 12.21 -3.95
CA PRO A 26 -0.38 11.01 -3.98
C PRO A 26 -0.35 10.19 -2.68
N LEU A 27 0.69 10.34 -1.85
CA LEU A 27 0.82 9.59 -0.59
C LEU A 27 -0.30 9.89 0.40
N PHE A 28 -0.88 11.09 0.33
CA PHE A 28 -1.96 11.51 1.23
C PHE A 28 -3.19 12.03 0.48
N ALA A 29 -3.05 12.67 -0.69
CA ALA A 29 -4.18 13.24 -1.40
C ALA A 29 -5.11 12.16 -1.96
N TRP A 30 -4.53 11.16 -2.64
CA TRP A 30 -5.34 10.06 -3.20
C TRP A 30 -5.97 9.22 -2.09
N VAL A 31 -5.20 8.93 -1.04
CA VAL A 31 -5.67 8.26 0.18
C VAL A 31 -6.84 9.02 0.80
N GLY A 32 -6.71 10.34 0.95
CA GLY A 32 -7.74 11.16 1.55
C GLY A 32 -9.02 11.22 0.72
N ILE A 33 -8.88 11.35 -0.60
CA ILE A 33 -10.02 11.30 -1.52
C ILE A 33 -10.77 9.97 -1.39
N ASP A 34 -10.04 8.86 -1.40
CA ASP A 34 -10.63 7.52 -1.31
C ASP A 34 -11.39 7.31 0.02
N MET A 35 -10.79 7.67 1.15
CA MET A 35 -11.44 7.56 2.46
C MET A 35 -12.67 8.46 2.59
N VAL A 36 -12.61 9.68 2.05
CA VAL A 36 -13.76 10.59 2.07
C VAL A 36 -14.88 10.06 1.19
N LEU A 37 -14.56 9.61 -0.01
CA LEU A 37 -15.53 9.05 -0.95
C LEU A 37 -16.24 7.84 -0.36
N TRP A 38 -15.48 6.82 0.08
CA TRP A 38 -16.07 5.62 0.66
C TRP A 38 -16.77 5.88 1.98
N GLY A 39 -16.23 6.77 2.81
CA GLY A 39 -16.89 7.15 4.06
C GLY A 39 -18.25 7.81 3.82
N PHE A 40 -18.38 8.69 2.84
CA PHE A 40 -19.70 9.23 2.49
C PHE A 40 -20.64 8.19 1.86
N ILE A 41 -20.13 7.28 1.02
CA ILE A 41 -20.91 6.18 0.48
C ILE A 41 -21.49 5.31 1.61
N THR A 42 -20.68 4.95 2.61
CA THR A 42 -21.17 4.16 3.76
C THR A 42 -22.24 4.87 4.58
N ARG A 43 -22.10 6.18 4.84
CA ARG A 43 -23.14 6.97 5.49
C ARG A 43 -24.42 7.08 4.67
N TYR A 44 -24.28 7.24 3.36
CA TYR A 44 -25.43 7.22 2.45
C TYR A 44 -26.16 5.88 2.52
N LEU A 45 -25.44 4.77 2.50
CA LEU A 45 -26.02 3.42 2.63
C LEU A 45 -26.77 3.25 3.95
N ASN A 46 -26.23 3.72 5.08
CA ASN A 46 -26.96 3.73 6.36
C ASN A 46 -28.26 4.54 6.31
N ALA A 47 -28.31 5.62 5.54
CA ALA A 47 -29.48 6.48 5.45
C ALA A 47 -30.60 5.89 4.56
N VAL A 48 -30.24 5.14 3.52
CA VAL A 48 -31.20 4.58 2.54
C VAL A 48 -31.56 3.12 2.79
N SER A 49 -30.74 2.41 3.55
CA SER A 49 -30.93 0.99 3.86
C SER A 49 -31.64 0.81 5.19
N SER A 50 -32.55 -0.16 5.25
CA SER A 50 -33.12 -0.68 6.51
C SER A 50 -32.30 -1.84 7.08
N ALA A 51 -31.03 -1.99 6.65
CA ALA A 51 -30.14 -3.01 7.18
C ALA A 51 -29.98 -2.87 8.71
N GLY A 52 -30.08 -3.99 9.43
CA GLY A 52 -29.92 -4.03 10.88
C GLY A 52 -28.48 -3.87 11.37
N PHE A 53 -27.56 -3.36 10.54
CA PHE A 53 -26.15 -3.17 10.86
C PHE A 53 -25.61 -1.87 10.25
N ASP A 54 -24.53 -1.35 10.84
CA ASP A 54 -23.87 -0.13 10.39
C ASP A 54 -22.87 -0.42 9.26
N PHE A 55 -23.06 0.22 8.10
CA PHE A 55 -22.17 0.10 6.95
C PHE A 55 -20.80 0.76 7.16
N VAL A 56 -20.66 1.71 8.09
CA VAL A 56 -19.38 2.39 8.33
C VAL A 56 -18.33 1.39 8.84
N PRO A 57 -18.51 0.65 9.95
CA PRO A 57 -17.53 -0.35 10.39
C PRO A 57 -17.29 -1.47 9.39
N VAL A 58 -18.34 -1.93 8.71
CA VAL A 58 -18.28 -3.09 7.81
C VAL A 58 -17.55 -2.72 6.51
N LEU A 59 -18.04 -1.71 5.79
CA LEU A 59 -17.55 -1.41 4.45
C LEU A 59 -16.38 -0.44 4.47
N LEU A 60 -16.41 0.64 5.27
CA LEU A 60 -15.27 1.56 5.35
C LEU A 60 -14.06 0.89 6.01
N GLY A 61 -14.30 0.02 7.00
CA GLY A 61 -13.26 -0.82 7.59
C GLY A 61 -12.61 -1.76 6.57
N ALA A 62 -13.42 -2.44 5.75
CA ALA A 62 -12.91 -3.29 4.67
C ALA A 62 -12.11 -2.51 3.62
N VAL A 63 -12.63 -1.35 3.17
CA VAL A 63 -11.94 -0.46 2.24
C VAL A 63 -10.59 -0.02 2.81
N LEU A 64 -10.55 0.43 4.07
CA LEU A 64 -9.32 0.90 4.71
C LEU A 64 -8.25 -0.20 4.80
N LEU A 65 -8.63 -1.41 5.23
CA LEU A 65 -7.70 -2.54 5.33
C LEU A 65 -7.21 -2.98 3.94
N TRP A 66 -8.08 -2.98 2.95
CA TRP A 66 -7.72 -3.35 1.58
C TRP A 66 -6.86 -2.28 0.89
N ASP A 67 -7.13 -1.00 1.13
CA ASP A 67 -6.27 0.10 0.66
C ASP A 67 -4.89 -0.02 1.33
N PHE A 68 -4.81 -0.29 2.64
CA PHE A 68 -3.52 -0.53 3.31
C PHE A 68 -2.70 -1.64 2.62
N PHE A 69 -3.29 -2.81 2.37
CA PHE A 69 -2.66 -3.89 1.60
C PHE A 69 -2.17 -3.40 0.23
N THR A 70 -3.04 -2.68 -0.49
CA THR A 70 -2.76 -2.15 -1.83
C THR A 70 -1.59 -1.14 -1.81
N ARG A 71 -1.52 -0.28 -0.79
CA ARG A 71 -0.44 0.70 -0.59
C ARG A 71 0.89 0.02 -0.37
N VAL A 72 0.92 -1.03 0.44
CA VAL A 72 2.15 -1.79 0.72
C VAL A 72 2.64 -2.46 -0.55
N MET A 73 1.74 -3.11 -1.30
CA MET A 73 2.09 -3.75 -2.58
C MET A 73 2.65 -2.74 -3.59
N HIS A 74 1.88 -1.68 -3.86
CA HIS A 74 2.32 -0.63 -4.79
C HIS A 74 3.56 0.11 -4.29
N GLY A 75 3.74 0.30 -2.99
CA GLY A 75 4.92 0.96 -2.43
C GLY A 75 6.22 0.23 -2.78
N VAL A 76 6.21 -1.12 -2.69
CA VAL A 76 7.37 -1.93 -3.11
C VAL A 76 7.57 -1.86 -4.63
N THR A 77 6.50 -2.02 -5.40
CA THR A 77 6.58 -1.99 -6.86
C THR A 77 7.03 -0.63 -7.39
N ILE A 78 6.49 0.48 -6.87
CA ILE A 78 6.83 1.83 -7.32
C ILE A 78 8.27 2.17 -6.98
N ALA A 79 8.76 1.80 -5.80
CA ALA A 79 10.17 1.99 -5.46
C ALA A 79 11.09 1.27 -6.47
N PHE A 80 10.69 0.09 -6.94
CA PHE A 80 11.38 -0.63 -8.00
C PHE A 80 11.19 0.02 -9.39
N MET A 81 9.97 0.46 -9.74
CA MET A 81 9.69 1.15 -11.00
C MET A 81 10.49 2.44 -11.14
N GLU A 82 10.73 3.18 -10.06
CA GLU A 82 11.58 4.37 -10.08
C GLU A 82 13.01 4.04 -10.55
N ASP A 83 13.54 2.87 -10.25
CA ASP A 83 14.83 2.39 -10.78
C ASP A 83 14.74 2.00 -12.26
N VAL A 84 13.62 1.39 -12.68
CA VAL A 84 13.33 1.06 -14.09
C VAL A 84 13.25 2.33 -14.94
N TRP A 85 12.39 3.27 -14.55
CA TRP A 85 12.13 4.52 -15.27
C TRP A 85 13.37 5.42 -15.32
N SER A 86 14.16 5.46 -14.26
CA SER A 86 15.43 6.21 -14.23
C SER A 86 16.60 5.48 -14.89
N ARG A 87 16.39 4.25 -15.41
CA ARG A 87 17.43 3.39 -16.02
C ARG A 87 18.65 3.18 -15.11
N ASN A 88 18.43 3.14 -13.79
CA ASN A 88 19.49 3.20 -12.80
C ASN A 88 20.09 1.82 -12.46
N PHE A 89 19.58 0.73 -13.04
CA PHE A 89 20.08 -0.63 -12.79
C PHE A 89 21.56 -0.81 -13.13
N LEU A 90 22.07 -0.12 -14.17
CA LEU A 90 23.49 -0.15 -14.52
C LEU A 90 24.36 0.33 -13.35
N ASN A 91 23.96 1.42 -12.68
CA ASN A 91 24.67 1.94 -11.53
C ASN A 91 24.54 1.00 -10.32
N LEU A 92 23.34 0.48 -10.06
CA LEU A 92 23.09 -0.43 -8.93
C LEU A 92 23.90 -1.73 -9.07
N PHE A 93 23.91 -2.34 -10.26
CA PHE A 93 24.63 -3.59 -10.50
C PHE A 93 26.15 -3.42 -10.63
N ALA A 94 26.66 -2.20 -10.86
CA ALA A 94 28.08 -1.89 -10.79
C ALA A 94 28.61 -1.81 -9.34
N THR A 95 27.73 -1.75 -8.34
CA THR A 95 28.11 -1.73 -6.92
C THR A 95 28.10 -3.15 -6.33
N PRO A 96 28.79 -3.42 -5.21
CA PRO A 96 28.80 -4.73 -4.55
C PRO A 96 27.48 -5.03 -3.79
N LEU A 97 26.33 -4.66 -4.37
CA LEU A 97 25.02 -4.72 -3.74
C LEU A 97 24.38 -6.08 -4.00
N ALA A 98 24.03 -6.81 -2.94
CA ALA A 98 23.33 -8.09 -3.06
C ALA A 98 21.84 -7.86 -3.35
N ILE A 99 21.19 -8.79 -4.05
CA ILE A 99 19.75 -8.75 -4.33
C ILE A 99 18.94 -8.63 -3.02
N SER A 100 19.36 -9.33 -1.95
CA SER A 100 18.72 -9.23 -0.65
C SER A 100 18.80 -7.83 -0.03
N ASP A 101 19.92 -7.12 -0.22
CA ASP A 101 20.09 -5.75 0.27
C ASP A 101 19.19 -4.78 -0.51
N TYR A 102 19.04 -5.01 -1.81
CA TYR A 102 18.14 -4.23 -2.68
C TYR A 102 16.68 -4.41 -2.27
N VAL A 103 16.20 -5.65 -2.22
CA VAL A 103 14.81 -5.98 -1.88
C VAL A 103 14.47 -5.48 -0.48
N ALA A 104 15.36 -5.67 0.50
CA ALA A 104 15.15 -5.12 1.83
C ALA A 104 15.06 -3.59 1.83
N GLY A 105 15.87 -2.91 1.02
CA GLY A 105 15.80 -1.47 0.85
C GLY A 105 14.44 -1.01 0.31
N LEU A 106 13.93 -1.70 -0.71
CA LEU A 106 12.60 -1.42 -1.28
C LEU A 106 11.48 -1.63 -0.25
N VAL A 107 11.54 -2.72 0.53
CA VAL A 107 10.55 -3.02 1.56
C VAL A 107 10.61 -2.01 2.71
N VAL A 108 11.80 -1.61 3.16
CA VAL A 108 11.92 -0.57 4.19
C VAL A 108 11.42 0.79 3.69
N SER A 109 11.70 1.14 2.43
CA SER A 109 11.15 2.35 1.81
C SER A 109 9.63 2.31 1.72
N SER A 110 9.05 1.15 1.35
CA SER A 110 7.59 1.00 1.25
C SER A 110 6.90 1.05 2.61
N ILE A 111 7.54 0.57 3.68
CA ILE A 111 7.05 0.77 5.06
C ILE A 111 6.91 2.27 5.34
N GLY A 112 7.94 3.06 5.03
CA GLY A 112 7.92 4.51 5.28
C GLY A 112 6.76 5.21 4.56
N THR A 113 6.60 4.96 3.25
CA THR A 113 5.55 5.60 2.44
C THR A 113 4.16 5.09 2.79
N SER A 114 4.00 3.78 3.02
CA SER A 114 2.70 3.18 3.38
C SER A 114 2.24 3.58 4.78
N SER A 115 3.18 3.83 5.70
CA SER A 115 2.84 4.32 7.04
C SER A 115 2.21 5.71 7.00
N VAL A 116 2.68 6.59 6.11
CA VAL A 116 2.07 7.91 5.91
C VAL A 116 0.63 7.76 5.43
N GLY A 117 0.39 6.92 4.43
CA GLY A 117 -0.96 6.62 3.94
C GLY A 117 -1.85 6.05 5.04
N LEU A 118 -1.36 5.07 5.81
CA LEU A 118 -2.11 4.46 6.91
C LEU A 118 -2.50 5.49 7.98
N ILE A 119 -1.58 6.37 8.38
CA ILE A 119 -1.86 7.43 9.36
C ILE A 119 -2.98 8.34 8.86
N VAL A 120 -2.92 8.74 7.58
CA VAL A 120 -3.95 9.58 6.95
C VAL A 120 -5.31 8.84 6.92
N MET A 121 -5.32 7.56 6.55
CA MET A 121 -6.56 6.77 6.53
C MET A 121 -7.18 6.64 7.91
N LEU A 122 -6.40 6.24 8.91
CA LEU A 122 -6.87 6.07 10.28
C LEU A 122 -7.39 7.38 10.85
N PHE A 123 -6.69 8.50 10.59
CA PHE A 123 -7.13 9.81 11.02
C PHE A 123 -8.48 10.19 10.39
N LEU A 124 -8.63 10.06 9.08
CA LEU A 124 -9.87 10.44 8.40
C LEU A 124 -11.04 9.52 8.78
N ALA A 125 -10.82 8.20 8.80
CA ALA A 125 -11.85 7.23 9.16
C ALA A 125 -12.35 7.42 10.60
N SER A 126 -11.44 7.70 11.54
CA SER A 126 -11.82 7.94 12.94
C SER A 126 -12.43 9.32 13.17
N ALA A 127 -11.77 10.40 12.72
CA ALA A 127 -12.18 11.77 13.02
C ALA A 127 -13.44 12.20 12.27
N ILE A 128 -13.61 11.80 11.01
CA ILE A 128 -14.73 12.24 10.16
C ILE A 128 -15.89 11.25 10.25
N PHE A 129 -15.59 9.95 10.21
CA PHE A 129 -16.61 8.89 10.10
C PHE A 129 -16.91 8.16 11.40
N GLY A 130 -16.13 8.39 12.46
CA GLY A 130 -16.34 7.77 13.77
C GLY A 130 -15.91 6.31 13.83
N LEU A 131 -15.11 5.84 12.87
CA LEU A 131 -14.62 4.46 12.85
C LEU A 131 -13.60 4.24 13.98
N SER A 132 -14.00 3.47 15.00
CA SER A 132 -13.12 3.13 16.11
C SER A 132 -12.37 1.82 15.86
N PHE A 133 -11.04 1.89 15.91
CA PHE A 133 -10.16 0.72 15.87
C PHE A 133 -9.79 0.23 17.28
N VAL A 134 -10.16 0.96 18.32
CA VAL A 134 -9.81 0.65 19.72
C VAL A 134 -10.46 -0.66 20.17
N SER A 135 -11.63 -0.98 19.63
CA SER A 135 -12.37 -2.23 19.90
C SER A 135 -11.60 -3.50 19.49
N TYR A 136 -10.74 -3.42 18.48
CA TYR A 136 -9.90 -4.54 18.05
C TYR A 136 -8.71 -4.80 18.98
N GLY A 137 -8.35 -3.84 19.84
CA GLY A 137 -7.25 -3.95 20.79
C GLY A 137 -5.94 -4.41 20.13
N VAL A 138 -5.26 -5.37 20.76
CA VAL A 138 -3.98 -5.93 20.28
C VAL A 138 -4.16 -6.77 19.00
N ALA A 139 -5.37 -7.26 18.72
CA ALA A 139 -5.63 -8.13 17.57
C ALA A 139 -5.45 -7.41 16.21
N ILE A 140 -5.48 -6.07 16.18
CA ILE A 140 -5.22 -5.33 14.94
C ILE A 140 -3.79 -5.55 14.40
N ILE A 141 -2.83 -5.84 15.28
CA ILE A 141 -1.43 -6.06 14.91
C ILE A 141 -1.27 -7.27 13.98
N PRO A 142 -1.71 -8.50 14.34
CA PRO A 142 -1.59 -9.63 13.44
C PRO A 142 -2.39 -9.45 12.14
N PHE A 143 -3.54 -8.77 12.15
CA PHE A 143 -4.31 -8.49 10.92
C PHE A 143 -3.54 -7.58 9.96
N LEU A 144 -3.01 -6.46 10.46
CA LEU A 144 -2.18 -5.57 9.65
C LEU A 144 -0.89 -6.27 9.20
N LEU A 145 -0.30 -7.11 10.05
CA LEU A 145 0.93 -7.83 9.71
C LEU A 145 0.73 -8.80 8.55
N VAL A 146 -0.38 -9.55 8.52
CA VAL A 146 -0.69 -10.46 7.41
C VAL A 146 -0.89 -9.69 6.12
N LEU A 147 -1.66 -8.60 6.14
CA LEU A 147 -1.86 -7.73 4.97
C LEU A 147 -0.55 -7.11 4.50
N PHE A 148 0.29 -6.67 5.43
CA PHE A 148 1.60 -6.11 5.14
C PHE A 148 2.51 -7.14 4.47
N LEU A 149 2.68 -8.33 5.05
CA LEU A 149 3.54 -9.38 4.51
C LEU A 149 3.03 -9.86 3.15
N PHE A 150 1.71 -9.99 2.99
CA PHE A 150 1.11 -10.38 1.71
C PHE A 150 1.29 -9.30 0.64
N GLY A 151 1.10 -8.03 0.99
CA GLY A 151 1.37 -6.89 0.11
C GLY A 151 2.83 -6.83 -0.33
N VAL A 152 3.77 -7.00 0.60
CA VAL A 152 5.21 -7.09 0.29
C VAL A 152 5.50 -8.25 -0.67
N ALA A 153 4.96 -9.44 -0.40
CA ALA A 153 5.18 -10.61 -1.25
C ALA A 153 4.70 -10.36 -2.69
N LEU A 154 3.47 -9.84 -2.86
CA LEU A 154 2.94 -9.52 -4.18
C LEU A 154 3.68 -8.36 -4.86
N GLY A 155 4.13 -7.36 -4.11
CA GLY A 155 4.95 -6.27 -4.63
C GLY A 155 6.29 -6.76 -5.19
N ILE A 156 6.94 -7.71 -4.49
CA ILE A 156 8.17 -8.38 -4.96
C ILE A 156 7.89 -9.22 -6.21
N VAL A 157 6.78 -9.97 -6.25
CA VAL A 157 6.37 -10.75 -7.42
C VAL A 157 6.14 -9.82 -8.62
N GLY A 158 5.44 -8.69 -8.43
CA GLY A 158 5.25 -7.68 -9.47
C GLY A 158 6.56 -7.11 -10.00
N ALA A 159 7.49 -6.76 -9.09
CA ALA A 159 8.83 -6.31 -9.48
C ALA A 159 9.58 -7.37 -10.30
N ALA A 160 9.51 -8.65 -9.92
CA ALA A 160 10.13 -9.75 -10.64
C ALA A 160 9.53 -9.94 -12.05
N ILE A 161 8.21 -9.80 -12.20
CA ILE A 161 7.52 -9.86 -13.50
C ILE A 161 8.06 -8.77 -14.42
N VAL A 162 8.12 -7.52 -13.95
CA VAL A 162 8.63 -6.41 -14.77
C VAL A 162 10.10 -6.56 -15.09
N LEU A 163 10.91 -7.06 -14.16
CA LEU A 163 12.31 -7.35 -14.43
C LEU A 163 12.46 -8.40 -15.54
N ARG A 164 11.59 -9.41 -15.57
CA ARG A 164 11.65 -10.53 -16.51
C ARG A 164 11.12 -10.19 -17.90
N PHE A 165 9.99 -9.49 -17.97
CA PHE A 165 9.24 -9.25 -19.21
C PHE A 165 9.31 -7.80 -19.71
N GLY A 166 10.00 -6.93 -18.96
CA GLY A 166 10.26 -5.54 -19.32
C GLY A 166 9.18 -4.56 -18.85
N PRO A 167 9.42 -3.24 -19.02
CA PRO A 167 8.59 -2.17 -18.44
C PRO A 167 7.14 -2.18 -18.89
N ALA A 168 6.85 -2.68 -20.11
CA ALA A 168 5.47 -2.77 -20.62
C ALA A 168 4.56 -3.65 -19.76
N THR A 169 5.12 -4.57 -18.96
CA THR A 169 4.36 -5.44 -18.06
C THR A 169 3.96 -4.80 -16.74
N GLU A 170 4.36 -3.55 -16.48
CA GLU A 170 3.92 -2.76 -15.34
C GLU A 170 2.38 -2.73 -15.25
N TRP A 171 1.71 -2.71 -16.40
CA TRP A 171 0.25 -2.73 -16.46
C TRP A 171 -0.38 -3.92 -15.72
N PHE A 172 0.30 -5.07 -15.64
CA PHE A 172 -0.22 -6.25 -14.95
C PHE A 172 -0.16 -6.13 -13.42
N ILE A 173 0.58 -5.17 -12.87
CA ILE A 173 0.73 -5.02 -11.42
C ILE A 173 -0.46 -4.27 -10.83
N TRP A 174 -0.90 -3.18 -11.48
CA TRP A 174 -1.98 -2.32 -10.99
C TRP A 174 -3.31 -3.05 -10.72
N PRO A 175 -3.75 -4.03 -11.55
CA PRO A 175 -5.00 -4.74 -11.33
C PRO A 175 -4.92 -5.82 -10.26
N ILE A 176 -3.73 -6.20 -9.76
CA ILE A 176 -3.59 -7.31 -8.79
C ILE A 176 -4.53 -7.16 -7.59
N PRO A 177 -4.62 -6.00 -6.90
CA PRO A 177 -5.52 -5.87 -5.75
C PRO A 177 -7.00 -6.02 -6.15
N ALA A 178 -7.38 -5.53 -7.34
CA ALA A 178 -8.74 -5.69 -7.84
C ALA A 178 -9.05 -7.13 -8.30
N LEU A 179 -8.05 -7.86 -8.79
CA LEU A 179 -8.19 -9.26 -9.17
C LEU A 179 -8.26 -10.18 -7.95
N VAL A 180 -7.56 -9.85 -6.87
CA VAL A 180 -7.53 -10.67 -5.64
C VAL A 180 -8.74 -10.38 -4.75
N SER A 181 -9.30 -9.16 -4.77
CA SER A 181 -10.39 -8.77 -3.88
C SER A 181 -11.64 -9.66 -3.94
N PRO A 182 -12.06 -10.22 -5.10
CA PRO A 182 -13.18 -11.13 -5.14
C PRO A 182 -12.84 -12.43 -4.42
N PHE A 183 -11.64 -12.98 -4.57
CA PHE A 183 -11.28 -14.24 -3.90
C PHE A 183 -11.08 -14.07 -2.38
N ALA A 184 -10.81 -12.85 -1.93
CA ALA A 184 -10.62 -12.52 -0.52
C ALA A 184 -11.91 -12.10 0.21
N GLY A 185 -13.05 -11.97 -0.50
CA GLY A 185 -14.33 -11.60 0.14
C GLY A 185 -14.32 -10.19 0.74
N VAL A 186 -13.60 -9.24 0.11
CA VAL A 186 -13.35 -7.91 0.73
C VAL A 186 -14.62 -7.10 0.90
N PHE A 187 -15.50 -7.10 -0.11
CA PHE A 187 -16.67 -6.20 -0.15
C PHE A 187 -18.01 -6.93 -0.02
N TYR A 188 -17.99 -8.21 0.33
CA TYR A 188 -19.20 -9.01 0.43
C TYR A 188 -19.05 -10.09 1.51
N PRO A 189 -20.14 -10.43 2.22
CA PRO A 189 -20.08 -11.42 3.28
C PRO A 189 -19.86 -12.83 2.72
N LEU A 190 -19.07 -13.61 3.45
CA LEU A 190 -18.90 -15.04 3.24
C LEU A 190 -19.67 -15.76 4.33
N ALA A 191 -20.92 -16.15 4.04
CA ALA A 191 -21.85 -16.97 4.84
C ALA A 191 -21.98 -16.63 6.35
#